data_AF-A0A822XHA8-F1
#
_entry.id   AF-A0A822XHA8-F1
#
_cell.length_a   1.000
_cell.length_b   1.000
_cell.length_c   1.000
_cell.angle_alpha   90.00
_cell.angle_beta   90.00
_cell.angle_gamma   90.00
#
_symmetry.space_group_name_H-M   'P 1'
#
loop_
_entity.id
_entity.type
_entity.pdbx_description
1 polymer ?
#
loop_
_entity_poly.entity_id
_entity_poly.type
_entity_poly.pdbx_seq_one_letter_code
_entity_poly.pdbx_strand_id
1 'polypeptide(L)'
;MDAPDESPSAKRWLPLEANPDIMNQFLRGLGLPPDEAEFYDVYGLDEELLEMVPKPVLAVLFLFPVNAESEAERALEKESAKKETSDKVYFLKQTVGNACGTIGLLHAIGNVSKEIKLCKFLLLIMPML
;
A
#
# COMPACT_ATOMS: atom_id res chain seq x y z
N MET A 1 -13.31 -21.51 2.92
CA MET A 1 -12.12 -22.23 3.44
C MET A 1 -11.00 -22.07 2.44
N ASP A 2 -10.19 -21.04 2.62
CA ASP A 2 -8.82 -20.99 2.10
C ASP A 2 -7.95 -21.03 3.35
N ALA A 3 -7.31 -22.18 3.59
CA ALA A 3 -6.27 -22.29 4.60
C ALA A 3 -5.15 -21.26 4.31
N PRO A 4 -4.30 -20.88 5.29
CA PRO A 4 -3.00 -20.35 4.92
C PRO A 4 -2.37 -21.35 3.95
N ASP A 5 -2.05 -20.88 2.75
CA ASP A 5 -1.31 -21.64 1.74
C ASP A 5 0.09 -21.94 2.29
N GLU A 6 0.16 -22.97 3.12
CA GLU A 6 1.37 -23.65 3.61
C GLU A 6 1.92 -24.54 2.48
N SER A 7 2.06 -24.00 1.27
CA SER A 7 2.93 -24.60 0.27
C SER A 7 4.37 -24.16 0.57
N PRO A 8 5.35 -25.08 0.63
CA PRO A 8 6.74 -24.78 0.97
C PRO A 8 7.50 -23.92 -0.09
N SER A 9 6.76 -23.27 -1.01
CA SER A 9 7.29 -22.42 -2.08
C SER A 9 6.71 -21.00 -2.12
N ALA A 10 5.83 -20.64 -1.17
CA ALA A 10 5.26 -19.29 -1.13
C ALA A 10 6.38 -18.25 -0.92
N LYS A 11 6.65 -17.45 -1.97
CA LYS A 11 7.62 -16.35 -1.90
C LYS A 11 7.21 -15.44 -0.73
N ARG A 12 8.15 -15.18 0.17
CA ARG A 12 7.97 -14.30 1.33
C ARG A 12 9.02 -13.20 1.30
N TRP A 13 8.57 -11.97 1.51
CA TRP A 13 9.46 -10.83 1.67
C TRP A 13 9.67 -10.53 3.15
N LEU A 14 10.60 -9.62 3.43
CA LEU A 14 10.67 -8.99 4.74
C LEU A 14 9.51 -8.00 4.86
N PRO A 15 8.80 -7.97 6.01
CA PRO A 15 7.73 -7.00 6.22
C PRO A 15 8.31 -5.58 6.23
N LEU A 16 7.60 -4.67 5.58
CA LEU A 16 7.95 -3.25 5.59
C LEU A 16 7.52 -2.63 6.92
N GLU A 17 8.42 -1.88 7.55
CA GLU A 17 8.11 -1.13 8.78
C GLU A 17 7.17 0.05 8.48
N ALA A 18 6.16 0.24 9.33
CA ALA A 18 5.30 1.43 9.28
C ALA A 18 6.01 2.63 9.89
N ASN A 19 6.95 3.17 9.12
CA ASN A 19 7.79 4.30 9.49
C ASN A 19 7.94 5.24 8.28
N PRO A 20 7.61 6.53 8.40
CA PRO A 20 7.71 7.50 7.30
C PRO A 20 9.08 7.54 6.64
N ASP A 21 10.18 7.43 7.38
CA ASP A 21 11.54 7.49 6.82
C ASP A 21 11.80 6.33 5.85
N ILE A 22 11.39 5.12 6.25
CA ILE A 22 11.52 3.89 5.46
C ILE A 22 10.63 3.96 4.22
N MET A 23 9.37 4.40 4.40
CA MET A 23 8.42 4.54 3.29
C MET A 23 8.88 5.60 2.28
N ASN A 24 9.33 6.76 2.76
CA ASN A 24 9.83 7.83 1.90
C ASN A 24 11.12 7.43 1.18
N GLN A 25 12.00 6.67 1.82
CA GLN A 25 13.16 6.08 1.14
C GLN A 25 12.73 5.13 0.02
N PHE A 26 11.71 4.30 0.27
CA PHE A 26 11.16 3.40 -0.74
C PHE A 26 10.56 4.18 -1.93
N LEU A 27 9.77 5.22 -1.67
CA LEU A 27 9.20 6.09 -2.71
C LEU A 27 10.28 6.77 -3.56
N ARG A 28 11.36 7.25 -2.93
CA ARG A 28 12.52 7.81 -3.65
C ARG A 28 13.17 6.75 -4.55
N GLY A 29 13.27 5.51 -4.09
CA GLY A 29 13.74 4.37 -4.90
C GLY A 29 12.83 4.04 -6.09
N LEU A 30 11.52 4.32 -5.95
CA LEU A 30 10.54 4.32 -7.03
C LEU A 30 10.52 5.63 -7.82
N GLY A 31 11.53 6.49 -7.70
CA GLY A 31 11.65 7.69 -8.52
C GLY A 31 10.65 8.80 -8.19
N LEU A 32 10.00 8.79 -7.02
CA LEU A 32 9.23 9.95 -6.56
C LEU A 32 10.19 11.06 -6.08
N PRO A 33 10.12 12.28 -6.63
CA PRO A 33 10.90 13.42 -6.16
C PRO A 33 10.54 13.80 -4.71
N PRO A 34 11.50 14.24 -3.89
CA PRO A 34 11.25 14.61 -2.49
C PRO A 34 10.25 15.76 -2.30
N ASP A 35 10.10 16.63 -3.29
CA ASP A 35 9.23 17.81 -3.28
C ASP A 35 7.80 17.53 -3.79
N GLU A 36 7.54 16.31 -4.27
CA GLU A 36 6.26 15.96 -4.89
C GLU A 36 5.25 15.41 -3.88
N ALA A 37 5.66 14.45 -3.03
CA ALA A 37 4.87 13.91 -1.92
C ALA A 37 5.73 13.08 -0.97
N GLU A 38 5.29 13.00 0.29
CA GLU A 38 5.95 12.20 1.32
C GLU A 38 4.93 11.72 2.37
N PHE A 39 5.25 10.63 3.06
CA PHE A 39 4.51 10.13 4.20
C PHE A 39 4.89 10.90 5.46
N TYR A 40 3.87 11.11 6.31
CA TYR A 40 3.96 11.67 7.64
C TYR A 40 3.22 10.75 8.61
N ASP A 41 3.63 10.75 9.88
CA ASP A 41 2.88 10.06 10.93
C ASP A 41 1.56 10.77 11.23
N VAL A 42 0.54 9.98 11.54
CA VAL A 42 -0.74 10.44 12.06
C VAL A 42 -0.80 10.07 13.53
N TYR A 43 -0.68 11.06 14.42
CA TYR A 43 -0.59 10.84 15.85
C TYR A 43 -1.92 10.50 16.52
N GLY A 44 -3.04 10.87 15.89
CA GLY A 44 -4.39 10.55 16.34
C GLY A 44 -5.46 11.04 15.37
N LEU A 45 -6.72 10.79 15.72
CA LEU A 45 -7.89 11.04 14.86
C LEU A 45 -8.79 12.15 15.38
N ASP A 46 -8.45 12.78 16.51
CA ASP A 46 -9.09 14.01 16.95
C ASP A 46 -8.63 15.20 16.08
N GLU A 47 -9.45 16.25 16.10
CA GLU A 47 -9.27 17.42 15.23
C GLU A 47 -7.91 18.08 15.44
N GLU A 48 -7.48 18.26 16.70
CA GLU A 48 -6.21 18.89 17.04
C GLU A 48 -5.02 18.09 16.50
N LEU A 49 -5.03 16.75 16.65
CA LEU A 49 -3.94 15.93 16.13
C LEU A 49 -3.93 15.83 14.59
N LEU A 50 -5.10 15.84 13.95
CA LEU A 50 -5.22 15.83 12.49
C LEU A 50 -4.78 17.15 11.84
N GLU A 51 -4.87 18.27 12.55
CA GLU A 51 -4.38 19.57 12.06
C GLU A 51 -2.86 19.61 11.87
N MET A 52 -2.11 18.73 12.56
CA MET A 52 -0.66 18.60 12.41
C MET A 52 -0.25 17.95 11.08
N VAL A 53 -1.17 17.23 10.41
CA VAL A 53 -0.88 16.55 9.15
C VAL A 53 -0.84 17.56 8.00
N PRO A 54 0.26 17.63 7.22
CA PRO A 54 0.36 18.52 6.08
C PRO A 54 -0.74 18.27 5.04
N LYS A 55 -1.24 19.35 4.42
CA LYS A 55 -2.31 19.32 3.43
C LYS A 55 -1.77 19.75 2.04
N PRO A 56 -2.29 19.19 0.93
CA PRO A 56 -3.38 18.21 0.84
C PRO A 56 -2.94 16.77 1.16
N VAL A 57 -3.86 15.96 1.70
CA VAL A 57 -3.64 14.52 1.92
C VAL A 57 -4.08 13.73 0.69
N LEU A 58 -3.16 12.95 0.11
CA LEU A 58 -3.40 12.19 -1.12
C LEU A 58 -3.80 10.73 -0.86
N ALA A 59 -3.25 10.12 0.19
CA ALA A 59 -3.52 8.75 0.57
C ALA A 59 -3.28 8.54 2.07
N VAL A 60 -3.91 7.52 2.65
CA VAL A 60 -3.68 7.08 4.04
C VAL A 60 -3.37 5.58 4.01
N LEU A 61 -2.27 5.19 4.66
CA LEU A 61 -1.89 3.80 4.83
C LEU A 61 -2.15 3.39 6.28
N PHE A 62 -3.05 2.43 6.49
CA PHE A 62 -3.44 1.99 7.83
C PHE A 62 -2.89 0.59 8.10
N LEU A 63 -1.96 0.50 9.07
CA LEU A 63 -1.46 -0.77 9.59
C LEU A 63 -2.33 -1.18 10.79
N PHE A 64 -2.88 -2.39 10.74
CA PHE A 64 -3.68 -2.94 11.83
C PHE A 64 -3.38 -4.44 12.01
N PRO A 65 -3.53 -4.97 13.24
CA PRO A 65 -3.33 -6.39 13.50
C PRO A 65 -4.45 -7.22 12.86
N VAL A 66 -4.07 -8.24 12.09
CA VAL A 66 -5.01 -9.22 11.56
C VAL A 66 -5.14 -10.37 12.55
N ASN A 67 -6.35 -10.59 13.04
CA ASN A 67 -6.71 -11.68 13.95
C ASN A 67 -7.93 -12.46 13.40
N ALA A 68 -8.25 -13.60 14.02
CA ALA A 68 -9.31 -14.49 13.56
C ALA A 68 -10.69 -13.79 13.43
N GLU A 69 -10.99 -12.84 14.32
CA GLU A 69 -12.22 -12.05 14.29
C GLU A 69 -12.25 -11.14 13.05
N SER A 70 -11.20 -10.34 12.83
CA SER A 70 -11.09 -9.47 11.64
C SER A 70 -11.13 -10.25 10.31
N GLU A 71 -10.63 -11.49 10.31
CA GLU A 71 -10.70 -12.34 9.13
C GLU A 71 -12.10 -12.89 8.87
N ALA A 72 -12.83 -13.23 9.93
CA ALA A 72 -14.22 -13.65 9.85
C ALA A 72 -15.11 -12.51 9.33
N GLU A 73 -14.94 -11.30 9.87
CA GLU A 73 -15.64 -10.10 9.40
C GLU A 73 -15.37 -9.83 7.91
N ARG A 74 -14.10 -9.87 7.49
CA ARG A 74 -13.71 -9.73 6.08
C ARG A 74 -14.34 -10.80 5.18
N ALA A 75 -14.55 -12.02 5.67
CA ALA A 75 -15.20 -13.08 4.91
C ALA A 75 -16.71 -12.80 4.74
N LEU A 76 -17.38 -12.34 5.79
CA LEU A 76 -18.79 -11.95 5.76
C LEU A 76 -19.04 -10.75 4.83
N GLU A 77 -18.15 -9.76 4.85
CA GLU A 77 -18.22 -8.62 3.92
C GLU A 77 -18.07 -9.07 2.47
N LYS A 78 -17.15 -9.99 2.17
CA LYS A 78 -16.97 -10.52 0.81
C LYS A 78 -18.19 -11.28 0.29
N GLU A 79 -18.91 -11.98 1.15
CA GLU A 79 -20.11 -12.73 0.78
C GLU A 79 -21.32 -11.81 0.56
N SER A 80 -21.39 -10.70 1.30
CA SER A 80 -22.49 -9.73 1.24
C SER A 80 -22.26 -8.57 0.26
N ALA A 81 -21.01 -8.33 -0.17
CA ALA A 81 -20.67 -7.21 -1.05
C ALA A 81 -21.19 -7.40 -2.49
N LYS A 82 -22.06 -6.48 -2.94
CA LYS A 82 -22.21 -6.20 -4.36
C LYS A 82 -20.94 -5.50 -4.84
N LYS A 83 -20.16 -6.15 -5.70
CA LYS A 83 -18.95 -5.56 -6.28
C LYS A 83 -19.31 -4.41 -7.22
N GLU A 84 -19.36 -3.21 -6.69
CA GLU A 84 -19.25 -1.99 -7.49
C GLU A 84 -17.76 -1.71 -7.71
N THR A 85 -17.23 -2.21 -8.83
CA THR A 85 -15.86 -1.94 -9.24
C THR A 85 -15.83 -0.74 -10.18
N SER A 86 -14.95 0.23 -9.90
CA SER A 86 -14.67 1.32 -10.82
C SER A 86 -13.42 1.02 -11.64
N ASP A 87 -13.51 1.14 -12.96
CA ASP A 87 -12.36 0.97 -13.87
C ASP A 87 -11.27 2.04 -13.68
N LYS A 88 -11.52 3.07 -12.86
CA LYS A 88 -10.58 4.14 -12.55
C LYS A 88 -9.62 3.79 -11.40
N VAL A 89 -9.92 2.76 -10.62
CA VAL A 89 -9.13 2.38 -9.44
C VAL A 89 -8.00 1.45 -9.86
N TYR A 90 -6.77 1.82 -9.52
CA TYR A 90 -5.62 0.95 -9.66
C TYR A 90 -5.56 -0.02 -8.48
N PHE A 91 -5.69 -1.32 -8.75
CA PHE A 91 -5.70 -2.36 -7.72
C PHE A 91 -4.80 -3.54 -8.09
N LEU A 92 -3.95 -3.92 -7.13
CA LEU A 92 -3.07 -5.09 -7.20
C LEU A 92 -3.46 -6.10 -6.11
N LYS A 93 -3.70 -7.36 -6.51
CA LYS A 93 -3.86 -8.47 -5.57
C LYS A 93 -2.50 -8.86 -4.99
N GLN A 94 -2.40 -8.90 -3.66
CA GLN A 94 -1.23 -9.46 -2.99
C GLN A 94 -1.19 -10.98 -3.17
N THR A 95 -0.06 -11.49 -3.69
CA THR A 95 0.19 -12.93 -3.89
C THR A 95 1.47 -13.41 -3.21
N VAL A 96 2.21 -12.49 -2.57
CA VAL A 96 3.49 -12.74 -1.89
C VAL A 96 3.31 -12.42 -0.40
N GLY A 97 3.79 -13.32 0.47
CA GLY A 97 3.72 -13.14 1.91
C GLY A 97 4.54 -11.92 2.36
N ASN A 98 4.03 -11.18 3.35
CA ASN A 98 4.63 -9.95 3.90
C ASN A 98 4.78 -8.78 2.91
N ALA A 99 4.25 -8.87 1.69
CA ALA A 99 4.35 -7.80 0.71
C ALA A 99 3.32 -6.67 0.90
N CYS A 100 2.46 -6.72 1.94
CA CYS A 100 1.35 -5.80 2.14
C CYS A 100 1.80 -4.33 2.16
N GLY A 101 2.92 -4.00 2.81
CA GLY A 101 3.45 -2.64 2.84
C GLY A 101 3.83 -2.14 1.43
N THR A 102 4.54 -2.96 0.64
CA THR A 102 4.86 -2.62 -0.75
C THR A 102 3.61 -2.51 -1.62
N ILE A 103 2.66 -3.44 -1.50
CA ILE A 103 1.41 -3.39 -2.26
C ILE A 103 0.61 -2.13 -1.90
N GLY A 104 0.55 -1.77 -0.62
CA GLY A 104 -0.10 -0.55 -0.15
C GLY A 104 0.55 0.72 -0.71
N LEU A 105 1.88 0.81 -0.72
CA LEU A 105 2.59 1.92 -1.34
C LEU A 105 2.33 2.03 -2.85
N LEU A 106 2.28 0.90 -3.56
CA LEU A 106 1.95 0.87 -4.98
C LEU A 106 0.50 1.25 -5.25
N HIS A 107 -0.45 0.88 -4.38
CA HIS A 107 -1.82 1.35 -4.47
C HIS A 107 -1.90 2.86 -4.26
N ALA A 108 -1.19 3.41 -3.27
CA ALA A 108 -1.15 4.85 -3.02
C ALA A 108 -0.66 5.62 -4.25
N ILE A 109 0.56 5.30 -4.75
CA ILE A 109 1.14 5.95 -5.94
C ILE A 109 0.26 5.76 -7.17
N GLY A 110 -0.20 4.53 -7.43
CA GLY A 110 -0.94 4.20 -8.64
C GLY A 110 -2.25 4.98 -8.75
N ASN A 111 -2.96 5.17 -7.64
CA ASN A 111 -4.24 5.90 -7.62
C ASN A 111 -4.08 7.43 -7.61
N VAL A 112 -2.92 7.96 -7.22
CA VAL A 112 -2.64 9.41 -7.23
C VAL A 112 -1.70 9.84 -8.36
N SER A 113 -1.48 8.95 -9.34
CA SER A 113 -0.53 9.14 -10.44
C SER A 113 -0.83 10.32 -11.36
N LYS A 114 -2.00 10.97 -11.23
CA LYS A 114 -2.35 12.18 -11.98
C LYS A 114 -2.01 13.45 -11.20
N GLU A 115 -1.89 13.32 -9.88
CA GLU A 115 -1.59 14.37 -8.92
C GLU A 115 -0.09 14.50 -8.67
N ILE A 116 0.69 13.42 -8.87
CA ILE A 116 2.14 13.38 -8.64
C ILE A 116 2.94 13.11 -9.93
N LYS A 117 4.15 13.66 -10.01
CA LYS A 117 5.14 13.43 -11.07
C LYS A 117 6.22 12.47 -10.60
N LEU A 118 6.35 11.35 -11.30
CA LEU A 118 7.49 10.45 -11.13
C LEU A 118 8.63 10.87 -12.07
N CYS A 119 9.87 10.69 -11.61
CA CYS A 119 11.05 10.82 -12.45
C CYS A 119 10.98 9.88 -13.65
N LYS A 120 11.65 10.26 -14.75
CA LYS A 120 11.78 9.37 -15.90
C LYS A 120 12.53 8.11 -15.49
N PHE A 121 11.84 6.97 -15.49
CA PHE A 121 12.49 5.67 -15.37
C PHE A 121 13.20 5.33 -16.68
N LEU A 122 14.46 4.92 -16.58
CA LEU A 122 15.11 4.17 -17.65
C LEU A 122 14.59 2.73 -17.58
N LEU A 123 13.62 2.39 -18.41
CA LEU A 123 13.09 1.03 -18.50
C LEU A 123 14.11 0.15 -19.24
N LEU A 124 14.78 -0.73 -18.51
CA LEU A 124 15.72 -1.70 -19.06
C LEU A 124 15.04 -3.07 -19.18
N ILE A 125 15.09 -3.67 -20.37
CA ILE A 125 14.73 -5.08 -20.56
C ILE A 125 16.00 -5.89 -20.35
N MET A 126 16.06 -6.68 -19.27
CA MET A 126 17.04 -7.76 -19.17
C MET A 126 16.42 -9.02 -19.79
N PRO A 127 16.89 -9.48 -20.97
CA PRO A 127 16.49 -10.80 -21.46
C PRO A 127 17.00 -11.84 -20.47
N MET A 128 16.09 -12.63 -19.89
CA MET A 128 16.47 -13.89 -19.25
C MET A 128 16.98 -14.82 -20.34
N LEU A 129 18.30 -14.98 -20.43
CA LEU A 129 18.95 -16.12 -21.09
C LEU A 129 19.22 -17.20 -20.04
#